data_AF-A0A6I4QW99-F1
#
_entry.id   AF-A0A6I4QW99-F1
#
_cell.length_a   1.000
_cell.length_b   1.000
_cell.length_c   1.000
_cell.angle_alpha   90.00
_cell.angle_beta   90.00
_cell.angle_gamma   90.00
#
_symmetry.space_group_name_H-M   'P 1'
#
loop_
_entity.id
_entity.type
_entity.pdbx_description
1 polymer ?
#
loop_
_entity_poly.entity_id
_entity_poly.type
_entity_poly.pdbx_seq_one_letter_code
_entity_poly.pdbx_strand_id
1 'polypeptide(L)'
;MTEARYKIVFTGELMPEAALDTVKDNLARLFKSDRQRIEALFSGAAVALKRDLAETEADKYLSALQQAGARVRKEPEASANLSLMDTDDHRPAATAATDAPPGSDSMSCPKCGHEQAKAGECAACGIIIDKYLARQAQQAAMTAPASAGLDASPYSTPKAQVAELQPEFGELRVFSVTGRIGRVRYLGWSMAMAFAAMGVGLLAALGTAISPAIGIILVIALAIGAIVVGVQIGVQRLHDIGWSGWLLLLNLVPVVGGVFSLIMLLVPGTTDANRYGPPPPPNSTGVKLLAWSWLAVFVLGILAAIAVPSYQGYLERAQEAQLEQSAPDYQE
;
A
#
# COMPACT_ATOMS: atom_id res chain seq x y z
N MET A 1 15.29 -33.66 30.68
CA MET A 1 15.52 -32.54 31.61
C MET A 1 16.17 -31.44 30.79
N THR A 2 15.46 -30.35 30.51
CA THR A 2 16.02 -29.19 29.79
C THR A 2 17.02 -28.50 30.72
N GLU A 3 18.31 -28.64 30.43
CA GLU A 3 19.35 -27.93 31.17
C GLU A 3 19.16 -26.41 30.97
N ALA A 4 19.15 -25.66 32.07
CA ALA A 4 19.07 -24.21 32.02
C ALA A 4 20.31 -23.66 31.30
N ARG A 5 20.09 -22.85 30.25
CA ARG A 5 21.15 -22.16 29.53
C ARG A 5 21.40 -20.80 30.15
N TYR A 6 22.65 -20.37 30.19
CA TYR A 6 23.07 -19.11 30.80
C TYR A 6 23.79 -18.23 29.80
N LYS A 7 23.66 -16.91 29.99
CA LYS A 7 24.45 -15.90 29.29
C LYS A 7 25.30 -15.11 30.27
N ILE A 8 26.43 -14.61 29.78
CA ILE A 8 27.41 -13.84 30.54
C ILE A 8 27.34 -12.39 30.08
N VAL A 9 27.00 -11.48 31.00
CA VAL A 9 26.79 -10.06 30.73
C VAL A 9 27.87 -9.23 31.40
N PHE A 10 28.47 -8.32 30.63
CA PHE A 10 29.48 -7.35 31.08
C PHE A 10 28.93 -5.94 30.95
N THR A 11 29.04 -5.14 32.00
CA THR A 11 28.46 -3.78 32.08
C THR A 11 29.50 -2.66 32.04
N GLY A 12 30.76 -2.98 31.72
CA GLY A 12 31.85 -1.99 31.69
C GLY A 12 32.48 -1.67 33.05
N GLU A 13 32.02 -2.31 34.13
CA GLU A 13 32.58 -2.10 35.48
C GLU A 13 33.85 -2.94 35.71
N LEU A 14 34.84 -2.32 36.36
CA LEU A 14 36.09 -2.95 36.77
C LEU A 14 36.00 -3.50 38.19
N MET A 15 36.85 -4.48 38.50
CA MET A 15 37.08 -4.88 39.89
C MET A 15 37.85 -3.77 40.65
N PRO A 16 37.57 -3.56 41.96
CA PRO A 16 38.11 -2.43 42.73
C PRO A 16 39.64 -2.39 42.85
N GLU A 17 40.34 -3.50 42.57
CA GLU A 17 41.80 -3.61 42.62
C GLU A 17 42.48 -3.59 41.24
N ALA A 18 41.75 -3.33 40.16
CA ALA A 18 42.25 -3.47 38.78
C ALA A 18 42.34 -2.13 38.03
N ALA A 19 43.52 -1.84 37.46
CA ALA A 19 43.74 -0.65 36.62
C ALA A 19 43.13 -0.82 35.21
N LEU A 20 42.43 0.21 34.71
CA LEU A 20 41.67 0.18 33.44
C LEU A 20 42.52 -0.29 32.25
N ASP A 21 43.75 0.20 32.10
CA ASP A 21 44.61 -0.17 30.98
C ASP A 21 45.07 -1.62 31.04
N THR A 22 45.43 -2.12 32.23
CA THR A 22 45.82 -3.52 32.44
C THR A 22 44.67 -4.49 32.15
N VAL A 23 43.44 -4.13 32.51
CA VAL A 23 42.24 -4.95 32.22
C VAL A 23 41.93 -4.99 30.74
N LYS A 24 42.05 -3.86 30.02
CA LYS A 24 41.89 -3.81 28.56
C LYS A 24 42.87 -4.75 27.86
N ASP A 25 44.13 -4.75 28.26
CA ASP A 25 45.17 -5.60 27.68
C ASP A 25 44.99 -7.09 28.04
N ASN A 26 44.50 -7.40 29.25
CA ASN A 26 44.17 -8.76 29.64
C ASN A 26 42.97 -9.31 28.86
N LEU A 27 41.92 -8.51 28.67
CA LEU A 27 40.75 -8.89 27.89
C LEU A 27 41.08 -9.04 26.39
N ALA A 28 41.90 -8.15 25.83
CA ALA A 28 42.37 -8.27 24.44
C ALA A 28 43.10 -9.59 24.19
N ARG A 29 43.96 -10.01 25.15
CA ARG A 29 44.65 -11.31 25.10
C ARG A 29 43.69 -12.49 25.25
N LEU A 30 42.76 -12.43 26.20
CA LEU A 30 41.82 -13.52 26.49
C LEU A 30 40.88 -13.79 25.31
N PHE A 31 40.38 -12.73 24.67
CA PHE A 31 39.47 -12.83 23.52
C PHE A 31 40.18 -12.84 22.16
N LYS A 32 41.52 -12.77 22.13
CA LYS A 32 42.33 -12.64 20.91
C LYS A 32 41.76 -11.57 19.96
N SER A 33 41.41 -10.42 20.51
CA SER A 33 40.69 -9.35 19.82
C SER A 33 41.45 -8.02 19.93
N ASP A 34 41.22 -7.12 18.97
CA ASP A 34 41.89 -5.83 18.90
C ASP A 34 41.52 -4.90 20.07
N ARG A 35 42.48 -4.11 20.55
CA ARG A 35 42.32 -3.17 21.69
C ARG A 35 41.14 -2.22 21.50
N GLN A 36 40.89 -1.78 20.26
CA GLN A 36 39.78 -0.88 19.91
C GLN A 36 38.40 -1.56 20.09
N ARG A 37 38.30 -2.87 19.82
CA ARG A 37 37.06 -3.64 19.97
C ARG A 37 36.72 -3.89 21.44
N ILE A 38 37.75 -4.05 22.27
CA ILE A 38 37.61 -4.17 23.73
C ILE A 38 37.23 -2.83 24.35
N GLU A 39 37.79 -1.71 23.87
CA GLU A 39 37.44 -0.37 24.34
C GLU A 39 35.96 -0.03 24.12
N ALA A 40 35.37 -0.50 23.02
CA ALA A 40 33.95 -0.36 22.75
C ALA A 40 33.06 -1.08 23.78
N LEU A 41 33.56 -2.11 24.49
CA LEU A 41 32.81 -2.81 25.54
C LEU A 41 32.70 -2.00 26.84
N PHE A 42 33.52 -0.97 27.01
CA PHE A 42 33.50 -0.07 28.18
C PHE A 42 32.62 1.18 27.95
N SER A 43 31.83 1.23 26.86
CA SER A 43 30.94 2.36 26.53
C SER A 43 29.68 2.47 27.41
N GLY A 44 29.60 1.72 28.51
CA GLY A 44 28.53 1.79 29.51
C GLY A 44 27.25 0.99 29.20
N ALA A 45 27.18 0.30 28.05
CA ALA A 45 26.07 -0.57 27.71
C ALA A 45 26.32 -2.01 28.19
N ALA A 46 25.30 -2.70 28.69
CA ALA A 46 25.41 -4.11 29.05
C ALA A 46 25.58 -4.97 27.77
N VAL A 47 26.74 -5.60 27.61
CA VAL A 47 27.07 -6.45 26.45
C VAL A 47 27.11 -7.91 26.87
N ALA A 48 26.40 -8.78 26.15
CA ALA A 48 26.50 -10.23 26.32
C ALA A 48 27.75 -10.76 25.60
N LEU A 49 28.73 -11.25 26.36
CA LEU A 49 29.99 -11.77 25.82
C LEU A 49 29.82 -13.17 25.21
N LYS A 50 29.01 -14.01 25.86
CA LYS A 50 28.73 -15.38 25.40
C LYS A 50 27.34 -15.81 25.89
N ARG A 51 26.62 -16.52 25.02
CA ARG A 51 25.23 -16.99 25.19
C ARG A 51 25.18 -18.51 25.05
N ASP A 52 24.07 -19.11 25.47
CA ASP A 52 23.80 -20.55 25.36
C ASP A 52 24.82 -21.44 26.10
N LEU A 53 25.31 -21.02 27.26
CA LEU A 53 26.27 -21.80 28.05
C LEU A 53 25.57 -22.74 29.03
N ALA A 54 26.10 -23.95 29.17
CA ALA A 54 25.77 -24.83 30.30
C ALA A 54 26.31 -24.25 31.60
N GLU A 55 25.71 -24.59 32.75
CA GLU A 55 26.05 -24.00 34.05
C GLU A 55 27.55 -24.13 34.40
N THR A 56 28.11 -25.32 34.19
CA THR A 56 29.54 -25.61 34.49
C THR A 56 30.50 -24.84 33.58
N GLU A 57 30.10 -24.54 32.35
CA GLU A 57 30.90 -23.73 31.43
C GLU A 57 30.78 -22.25 31.79
N ALA A 58 29.58 -21.78 32.12
CA ALA A 58 29.35 -20.40 32.52
C ALA A 58 30.21 -19.98 33.73
N ASP A 59 30.39 -20.88 34.70
CA ASP A 59 31.23 -20.63 35.88
C ASP A 59 32.74 -20.56 35.54
N LYS A 60 33.21 -21.38 34.58
CA LYS A 60 34.59 -21.30 34.06
C LYS A 60 34.85 -19.96 33.36
N TYR A 61 33.91 -19.48 32.56
CA TYR A 61 34.04 -18.17 31.93
C TYR A 61 33.96 -17.02 32.93
N LEU A 62 33.09 -17.12 33.96
CA LEU A 62 32.94 -16.11 35.00
C LEU A 62 34.24 -15.95 35.79
N SER A 63 34.86 -17.06 36.22
CA SER A 63 36.15 -17.05 36.92
C SER A 63 37.29 -16.50 36.07
N ALA A 64 37.39 -16.90 34.79
CA ALA A 64 38.42 -16.40 33.88
C ALA A 64 38.31 -14.88 33.64
N LEU A 65 37.08 -14.35 33.54
CA LEU A 65 36.85 -12.93 33.31
C LEU A 65 37.07 -12.08 34.57
N GLN A 66 36.75 -12.61 35.75
CA GLN A 66 37.06 -11.95 37.03
C GLN A 66 38.56 -11.89 37.28
N GLN A 67 39.30 -12.95 36.96
CA GLN A 67 40.77 -12.96 37.01
C GLN A 67 41.41 -11.96 36.05
N ALA A 68 40.75 -11.68 34.92
CA ALA A 68 41.17 -10.63 33.99
C ALA A 68 40.86 -9.19 34.49
N GLY A 69 40.11 -9.05 35.60
CA GLY A 69 39.79 -7.78 36.25
C GLY A 69 38.45 -7.15 35.83
N ALA A 70 37.61 -7.88 35.09
CA ALA A 70 36.29 -7.43 34.64
C ALA A 70 35.18 -7.87 35.60
N ARG A 71 34.23 -6.97 35.93
CA ARG A 71 33.04 -7.33 36.71
C ARG A 71 31.96 -7.87 35.78
N VAL A 72 31.66 -9.16 35.91
CA VAL A 72 30.76 -9.87 35.00
C VAL A 72 29.66 -10.59 35.79
N ARG A 73 28.43 -10.64 35.25
CA ARG A 73 27.27 -11.28 35.87
C ARG A 73 26.73 -12.42 35.00
N LYS A 74 26.37 -13.53 35.65
CA LYS A 74 25.65 -14.67 35.05
C LYS A 74 24.15 -14.40 35.09
N GLU A 75 23.46 -14.49 33.95
CA GLU A 75 22.00 -14.37 33.85
C GLU A 75 21.42 -15.64 33.19
N PRO A 76 20.31 -16.20 33.69
CA PRO A 76 19.63 -17.32 33.04
C PRO A 76 19.01 -16.84 31.71
N GLU A 77 19.20 -17.62 30.65
CA GLU A 77 18.63 -17.40 29.33
C GLU A 77 17.54 -18.45 29.10
N ALA A 78 16.28 -18.03 29.17
CA ALA A 78 15.15 -18.90 28.84
C ALA A 78 15.22 -19.23 27.34
N SER A 79 15.40 -20.51 27.02
CA SER A 79 15.32 -21.01 25.65
C SER A 79 13.96 -20.65 25.07
N ALA A 80 13.91 -19.76 24.09
CA ALA A 80 12.73 -19.55 23.27
C ALA A 80 12.52 -20.84 22.45
N ASN A 81 11.70 -21.77 22.98
CA ASN A 81 11.27 -22.95 22.27
C ASN A 81 10.35 -22.52 21.13
N LEU A 82 10.91 -22.31 19.94
CA LEU A 82 10.15 -22.24 18.70
C LEU A 82 9.72 -23.67 18.35
N SER A 83 8.50 -24.02 18.75
CA SER A 83 7.83 -25.26 18.37
C SER A 83 7.41 -25.18 16.90
N LEU A 84 8.10 -25.89 16.01
CA LEU A 84 7.62 -26.17 14.67
C LEU A 84 6.52 -27.24 14.77
N MET A 85 5.29 -26.90 14.38
CA MET A 85 4.25 -27.89 14.11
C MET A 85 4.52 -28.48 12.73
N ASP A 86 4.86 -29.76 12.66
CA ASP A 86 4.87 -30.51 11.41
C ASP A 86 3.43 -30.59 10.89
N THR A 87 3.20 -30.06 9.69
CA THR A 87 1.96 -30.29 8.95
C THR A 87 2.03 -31.67 8.31
N ASP A 88 1.05 -32.52 8.63
CA ASP A 88 0.88 -33.88 8.08
C ASP A 88 0.64 -33.85 6.56
N ASP A 89 1.72 -33.74 5.78
CA ASP A 89 1.71 -34.01 4.35
C ASP A 89 3.01 -34.73 3.99
N HIS A 90 3.10 -36.00 4.35
CA HIS A 90 3.82 -37.04 3.60
C HIS A 90 3.47 -38.42 4.16
N ARG A 91 2.46 -39.07 3.58
CA ARG A 91 2.22 -40.51 3.73
C ARG A 91 2.72 -41.20 2.45
N PRO A 92 3.90 -41.83 2.45
CA PRO A 92 4.24 -42.75 1.38
C PRO A 92 3.39 -44.00 1.54
N ALA A 93 2.57 -44.28 0.53
CA ALA A 93 1.82 -45.51 0.42
C ALA A 93 2.79 -46.70 0.40
N ALA A 94 2.57 -47.64 1.32
CA ALA A 94 3.16 -48.96 1.25
C ALA A 94 2.65 -49.67 -0.01
N THR A 95 3.57 -50.04 -0.90
CA THR A 95 3.31 -51.04 -1.94
C THR A 95 3.73 -52.42 -1.42
N ALA A 96 2.80 -53.34 -1.59
CA ALA A 96 2.88 -54.73 -1.20
C ALA A 96 3.96 -55.49 -1.98
N ALA A 97 4.56 -56.45 -1.29
CA ALA A 97 5.37 -57.51 -1.89
C ALA A 97 4.49 -58.54 -2.60
N THR A 98 4.91 -58.95 -3.79
CA THR A 98 4.44 -60.18 -4.44
C THR A 98 5.64 -60.86 -5.11
N ASP A 99 5.93 -62.09 -4.72
CA ASP A 99 6.84 -63.00 -5.40
C ASP A 99 6.16 -63.64 -6.64
N ALA A 100 6.77 -63.55 -7.84
CA ALA A 100 6.60 -64.51 -8.96
C ALA A 100 7.62 -64.27 -10.13
N PRO A 101 7.92 -65.27 -10.99
CA PRO A 101 9.27 -65.50 -11.58
C PRO A 101 9.40 -65.18 -13.12
N PRO A 102 10.53 -65.52 -13.78
CA PRO A 102 11.38 -64.61 -14.54
C PRO A 102 10.87 -64.31 -15.97
N GLY A 103 10.85 -63.03 -16.37
CA GLY A 103 10.49 -62.64 -17.73
C GLY A 103 10.88 -61.21 -18.06
N SER A 104 11.97 -61.07 -18.82
CA SER A 104 12.44 -59.86 -19.52
C SER A 104 12.57 -58.55 -18.74
N ASP A 105 13.31 -58.56 -17.63
CA ASP A 105 13.87 -57.32 -17.06
C ASP A 105 15.24 -57.03 -17.70
N SER A 106 15.28 -56.79 -19.01
CA SER A 106 16.50 -56.30 -19.66
C SER A 106 16.60 -54.77 -19.51
N MET A 107 17.79 -54.28 -19.20
CA MET A 107 18.13 -52.87 -19.17
C MET A 107 19.41 -52.61 -19.96
N SER A 108 19.47 -51.46 -20.63
CA SER A 108 20.69 -50.99 -21.29
C SER A 108 21.50 -50.13 -20.32
N CYS A 109 22.79 -50.42 -20.20
CA CYS A 109 23.69 -49.68 -19.34
C CYS A 109 23.87 -48.23 -19.84
N PRO A 110 23.64 -47.19 -19.01
CA PRO A 110 23.70 -45.78 -19.40
C PRO A 110 25.12 -45.27 -19.73
N LYS A 111 26.17 -46.09 -19.52
CA LYS A 111 27.56 -45.73 -19.83
C LYS A 111 28.08 -46.38 -21.11
N CYS A 112 27.80 -47.66 -21.35
CA CYS A 112 28.35 -48.41 -22.48
C CYS A 112 27.30 -48.97 -23.45
N GLY A 113 26.00 -48.87 -23.12
CA GLY A 113 24.90 -49.34 -23.97
C GLY A 113 24.67 -50.85 -23.98
N HIS A 114 25.42 -51.64 -23.21
CA HIS A 114 25.27 -53.09 -23.13
C HIS A 114 23.91 -53.48 -22.53
N GLU A 115 23.19 -54.39 -23.19
CA GLU A 115 21.93 -54.95 -22.72
C GLU A 115 22.18 -56.12 -21.76
N GLN A 116 21.62 -56.02 -20.56
CA GLN A 116 21.78 -57.02 -19.51
C GLN A 116 20.51 -57.13 -18.68
N ALA A 117 20.39 -58.20 -17.89
CA ALA A 117 19.34 -58.27 -16.88
C ALA A 117 19.52 -57.14 -15.84
N LYS A 118 18.41 -56.66 -15.27
CA LYS A 118 18.40 -55.60 -14.27
C LYS A 118 19.24 -56.00 -13.06
N ALA A 119 20.37 -55.33 -12.88
CA ALA A 119 21.35 -55.63 -11.84
C ALA A 119 22.01 -54.33 -11.36
N GLY A 120 22.47 -54.32 -10.10
CA GLY A 120 23.13 -53.15 -9.52
C GLY A 120 24.48 -52.81 -10.17
N GLU A 121 25.10 -53.76 -10.87
CA GLU A 121 26.38 -53.61 -11.56
C GLU A 121 26.28 -54.01 -13.04
N CYS A 122 27.01 -53.32 -13.91
CA CYS A 122 27.09 -53.65 -15.33
C CYS A 122 28.09 -54.80 -15.60
N ALA A 123 27.62 -55.89 -16.20
CA ALA A 123 28.43 -57.07 -16.52
C ALA A 123 29.55 -56.81 -17.55
N ALA A 124 29.40 -55.79 -18.41
CA ALA A 124 30.37 -55.49 -19.46
C ALA A 124 31.41 -54.42 -19.06
N CYS A 125 31.00 -53.37 -18.34
CA CYS A 125 31.89 -52.24 -18.00
C CYS A 125 32.12 -52.02 -16.49
N GLY A 126 31.52 -52.86 -15.63
CA GLY A 126 31.77 -52.90 -14.19
C GLY A 126 31.33 -51.67 -13.41
N ILE A 127 30.37 -50.88 -13.93
CA ILE A 127 29.84 -49.74 -13.19
C ILE A 127 28.68 -50.13 -12.28
N ILE A 128 28.60 -49.51 -11.12
CA ILE A 128 27.41 -49.56 -10.27
C ILE A 128 26.39 -48.55 -10.83
N ILE A 129 25.29 -49.04 -11.38
CA ILE A 129 24.36 -48.26 -12.22
C ILE A 129 23.71 -47.13 -11.41
N ASP A 130 23.27 -47.42 -10.18
CA ASP A 130 22.62 -46.42 -9.31
C ASP A 130 23.56 -45.27 -8.94
N LYS A 131 24.85 -45.58 -8.66
CA LYS A 131 25.86 -44.55 -8.35
C LYS A 131 26.19 -43.70 -9.58
N TYR A 132 26.18 -44.30 -10.76
CA TYR A 132 26.43 -43.57 -12.01
C TYR A 132 25.30 -42.59 -12.32
N LEU A 133 24.05 -43.03 -12.20
CA LEU A 133 22.86 -42.20 -12.40
C LEU A 133 22.78 -41.07 -11.37
N ALA A 134 23.10 -41.34 -10.09
CA ALA A 134 23.14 -40.31 -9.06
C ALA A 134 24.19 -39.22 -9.36
N ARG A 135 25.38 -39.59 -9.86
CA ARG A 135 26.40 -38.61 -10.29
C ARG A 135 25.97 -37.82 -11.51
N GLN A 136 25.30 -38.46 -12.47
CA GLN A 136 24.80 -37.79 -13.66
C GLN A 136 23.70 -36.77 -13.32
N ALA A 137 22.81 -37.10 -12.37
CA ALA A 137 21.79 -36.18 -11.86
C ALA A 137 22.41 -34.99 -11.11
N GLN A 138 23.45 -35.22 -10.29
CA GLN A 138 24.19 -34.14 -9.63
C GLN A 138 24.88 -33.21 -10.65
N GLN A 139 25.49 -33.78 -11.69
CA GLN A 139 26.11 -32.98 -12.75
C GLN A 139 25.08 -32.19 -13.56
N ALA A 140 23.92 -32.78 -13.87
CA ALA A 140 22.82 -32.08 -14.53
C ALA A 140 22.25 -30.94 -13.67
N ALA A 141 22.20 -31.10 -12.35
CA ALA A 141 21.83 -30.02 -11.43
C ALA A 141 22.88 -28.89 -11.38
N MET A 142 24.16 -29.20 -11.61
CA MET A 142 25.24 -28.22 -11.67
C MET A 142 25.32 -27.49 -13.02
N THR A 143 24.91 -28.12 -14.13
CA THR A 143 24.91 -27.54 -15.47
C THR A 143 23.57 -26.97 -15.90
N ALA A 144 22.50 -27.20 -15.14
CA ALA A 144 21.24 -26.47 -15.32
C ALA A 144 21.54 -24.97 -15.20
N PRO A 145 21.15 -24.15 -16.20
CA PRO A 145 21.35 -22.72 -16.11
C PRO A 145 20.56 -22.22 -14.91
N ALA A 146 21.29 -21.86 -13.86
CA ALA A 146 20.72 -21.10 -12.79
C ALA A 146 20.21 -19.81 -13.42
N SER A 147 18.89 -19.65 -13.50
CA SER A 147 18.26 -18.33 -13.42
C SER A 147 18.53 -17.78 -12.01
N ALA A 148 19.82 -17.63 -11.69
CA ALA A 148 20.32 -17.02 -10.49
C ALA A 148 20.08 -15.52 -10.67
N GLY A 149 19.20 -15.00 -9.84
CA GLY A 149 19.13 -13.57 -9.58
C GLY A 149 20.54 -13.02 -9.38
N LEU A 150 20.78 -11.86 -9.97
CA LEU A 150 21.98 -11.05 -9.81
C LEU A 150 22.17 -10.54 -8.35
N ASP A 151 21.61 -11.21 -7.35
CA ASP A 151 21.47 -10.74 -5.96
C ASP A 151 22.19 -11.64 -4.94
N ALA A 152 22.89 -12.69 -5.34
CA ALA A 152 23.58 -13.59 -4.41
C ALA A 152 24.98 -13.09 -3.95
N SER A 153 25.15 -11.78 -3.76
CA SER A 153 26.34 -11.23 -3.08
C SER A 153 26.02 -11.00 -1.59
N PRO A 154 26.82 -11.52 -0.65
CA PRO A 154 26.66 -11.28 0.80
C PRO A 154 26.73 -9.80 1.24
N TYR A 155 27.18 -8.91 0.34
CA TYR A 155 27.22 -7.45 0.55
C TYR A 155 26.24 -6.70 -0.37
N SER A 156 25.26 -7.40 -0.95
CA SER A 156 24.16 -6.77 -1.69
C SER A 156 23.37 -5.86 -0.75
N THR A 157 23.35 -4.57 -1.05
CA THR A 157 22.49 -3.62 -0.33
C THR A 157 21.03 -4.05 -0.49
N PRO A 158 20.22 -4.09 0.58
CA PRO A 158 18.80 -4.37 0.45
C PRO A 158 18.20 -3.36 -0.53
N LYS A 159 17.70 -3.85 -1.66
CA LYS A 159 16.99 -3.03 -2.64
C LYS A 159 15.68 -2.60 -1.99
N ALA A 160 15.67 -1.42 -1.37
CA ALA A 160 14.42 -0.74 -1.13
C ALA A 160 13.78 -0.50 -2.51
N GLN A 161 12.53 -0.89 -2.69
CA GLN A 161 11.71 -0.47 -3.83
C GLN A 161 11.46 1.03 -3.71
N VAL A 162 12.50 1.84 -3.90
CA VAL A 162 12.39 3.29 -3.97
C VAL A 162 11.92 3.59 -5.38
N ALA A 163 10.62 3.82 -5.51
CA ALA A 163 9.88 4.03 -6.74
C ALA A 163 9.63 2.75 -7.57
N GLU A 164 8.54 2.06 -7.26
CA GLU A 164 7.66 1.66 -8.37
C GLU A 164 7.46 2.91 -9.24
N LEU A 165 7.73 2.81 -10.55
CA LEU A 165 7.41 3.87 -11.50
C LEU A 165 5.90 4.11 -11.44
N GLN A 166 5.47 4.99 -10.55
CA GLN A 166 4.10 5.45 -10.51
C GLN A 166 3.86 6.18 -11.83
N PRO A 167 2.75 5.90 -12.51
CA PRO A 167 2.45 6.55 -13.77
C PRO A 167 2.41 8.07 -13.55
N GLU A 168 2.98 8.82 -14.48
CA GLU A 168 3.10 10.28 -14.41
C GLU A 168 1.73 10.96 -14.15
N PHE A 169 0.67 10.36 -14.69
CA PHE A 169 -0.71 10.82 -14.49
C PHE A 169 -1.65 9.68 -14.10
N GLY A 170 -2.64 10.01 -13.26
CA GLY A 170 -3.70 9.10 -12.87
C GLY A 170 -4.80 8.96 -13.93
N GLU A 171 -5.45 7.80 -13.96
CA GLU A 171 -6.64 7.58 -14.77
C GLU A 171 -7.84 8.38 -14.24
N LEU A 172 -8.65 8.93 -15.15
CA LEU A 172 -9.85 9.68 -14.79
C LEU A 172 -11.03 8.73 -14.58
N ARG A 173 -11.47 8.59 -13.32
CA ARG A 173 -12.62 7.74 -12.96
C ARG A 173 -13.80 8.59 -12.52
N VAL A 174 -14.52 9.14 -13.50
CA VAL A 174 -15.58 10.14 -13.27
C VAL A 174 -16.69 9.64 -12.33
N PHE A 175 -17.12 8.38 -12.50
CA PHE A 175 -18.21 7.79 -11.70
C PHE A 175 -17.70 6.96 -10.51
N SER A 176 -16.58 7.38 -9.91
CA SER A 176 -15.95 6.68 -8.77
C SER A 176 -15.70 7.65 -7.61
N VAL A 177 -15.49 7.09 -6.42
CA VAL A 177 -14.92 7.83 -5.28
C VAL A 177 -13.40 7.74 -5.23
N THR A 178 -12.80 6.93 -6.10
CA THR A 178 -11.34 6.74 -6.20
C THR A 178 -10.75 7.65 -7.26
N GLY A 179 -9.52 8.11 -7.02
CA GLY A 179 -8.82 9.02 -7.92
C GLY A 179 -8.91 10.49 -7.49
N ARG A 180 -8.44 11.36 -8.39
CA ARG A 180 -8.22 12.78 -8.14
C ARG A 180 -8.71 13.61 -9.31
N ILE A 181 -9.34 14.74 -9.03
CA ILE A 181 -9.70 15.74 -10.06
C ILE A 181 -9.25 17.14 -9.65
N GLY A 182 -8.58 17.82 -10.58
CA GLY A 182 -8.16 19.20 -10.40
C GLY A 182 -9.33 20.20 -10.40
N ARG A 183 -9.09 21.41 -9.88
CA ARG A 183 -10.08 22.50 -9.79
C ARG A 183 -10.82 22.82 -11.10
N VAL A 184 -10.12 22.79 -12.24
CA VAL A 184 -10.71 23.11 -13.55
C VAL A 184 -11.65 22.00 -14.02
N ARG A 185 -11.29 20.73 -13.80
CA ARG A 185 -12.18 19.60 -14.04
C ARG A 185 -13.38 19.66 -13.09
N TYR A 186 -13.15 19.89 -11.81
CA TYR A 186 -14.23 20.04 -10.83
C TYR A 186 -15.27 21.10 -11.27
N LEU A 187 -14.82 22.28 -11.71
CA LEU A 187 -15.68 23.30 -12.31
C LEU A 187 -16.38 22.85 -13.60
N GLY A 188 -15.65 22.25 -14.54
CA GLY A 188 -16.23 21.81 -15.80
C GLY A 188 -17.27 20.69 -15.64
N TRP A 189 -17.02 19.72 -14.77
CA TRP A 189 -17.94 18.61 -14.49
C TRP A 189 -19.15 19.05 -13.65
N SER A 190 -18.97 19.97 -12.69
CA SER A 190 -20.11 20.57 -11.97
C SER A 190 -21.03 21.35 -12.90
N MET A 191 -20.47 22.05 -13.90
CA MET A 191 -21.25 22.70 -14.95
C MET A 191 -21.96 21.70 -15.86
N ALA A 192 -21.28 20.64 -16.31
CA ALA A 192 -21.90 19.59 -17.11
C ALA A 192 -23.07 18.93 -16.38
N MET A 193 -22.92 18.68 -15.07
CA MET A 193 -23.99 18.21 -14.20
C MET A 193 -25.12 19.23 -14.08
N ALA A 194 -24.81 20.53 -13.93
CA ALA A 194 -25.83 21.58 -13.87
C ALA A 194 -26.67 21.64 -15.16
N PHE A 195 -26.05 21.55 -16.34
CA PHE A 195 -26.77 21.49 -17.62
C PHE A 195 -27.60 20.21 -17.76
N ALA A 196 -27.05 19.06 -17.38
CA ALA A 196 -27.81 17.81 -17.37
C ALA A 196 -29.01 17.89 -16.43
N ALA A 197 -28.83 18.44 -15.23
CA ALA A 197 -29.89 18.65 -14.26
C ALA A 197 -30.95 19.64 -14.75
N MET A 198 -30.55 20.71 -15.44
CA MET A 198 -31.48 21.64 -16.08
C MET A 198 -32.31 20.94 -17.16
N GLY A 199 -31.68 20.15 -18.03
CA GLY A 199 -32.38 19.39 -19.07
C GLY A 199 -33.39 18.39 -18.50
N VAL A 200 -32.98 17.58 -17.51
CA VAL A 200 -33.88 16.64 -16.83
C VAL A 200 -34.95 17.37 -16.01
N GLY A 201 -34.61 18.51 -15.41
CA GLY A 201 -35.56 19.34 -14.66
C GLY A 201 -36.67 19.90 -15.56
N LEU A 202 -36.36 20.31 -16.79
CA LEU A 202 -37.36 20.71 -17.78
C LEU A 202 -38.30 19.54 -18.13
N LEU A 203 -37.76 18.33 -18.31
CA LEU A 203 -38.59 17.13 -18.53
C LEU A 203 -39.47 16.82 -17.31
N ALA A 204 -38.95 16.98 -16.10
CA ALA A 204 -39.71 16.82 -14.88
C ALA A 204 -40.85 17.85 -14.77
N ALA A 205 -40.60 19.10 -15.16
CA ALA A 205 -41.61 20.16 -15.22
C ALA A 205 -42.73 19.81 -16.22
N LEU A 206 -42.40 19.30 -17.41
CA LEU A 206 -43.40 18.77 -18.34
C LEU A 206 -44.19 17.60 -17.74
N GLY A 207 -43.53 16.73 -16.98
CA GLY A 207 -44.18 15.65 -16.22
C GLY A 207 -45.21 16.15 -15.21
N THR A 208 -44.95 17.27 -14.53
CA THR A 208 -45.94 17.88 -13.60
C THR A 208 -47.22 18.30 -14.29
N ALA A 209 -47.14 18.70 -15.57
CA ALA A 209 -48.31 19.09 -16.36
C ALA A 209 -49.21 17.88 -16.71
N ILE A 210 -48.67 16.66 -16.70
CA ILE A 210 -49.43 15.41 -16.88
C ILE A 210 -49.98 14.95 -15.53
N SER A 211 -49.14 14.89 -14.51
CA SER A 211 -49.52 14.53 -13.14
C SER A 211 -48.52 15.09 -12.12
N PRO A 212 -48.98 15.77 -11.06
CA PRO A 212 -48.11 16.26 -10.00
C PRO A 212 -47.27 15.14 -9.37
N ALA A 213 -47.83 13.95 -9.20
CA ALA A 213 -47.12 12.80 -8.63
C ALA A 213 -45.94 12.35 -9.51
N ILE A 214 -46.13 12.30 -10.83
CA ILE A 214 -45.06 11.95 -11.77
C ILE A 214 -43.93 12.99 -11.71
N GLY A 215 -44.29 14.27 -11.72
CA GLY A 215 -43.31 15.35 -11.59
C GLY A 215 -42.47 15.25 -10.31
N ILE A 216 -43.12 15.01 -9.16
CA ILE A 216 -42.41 14.84 -7.87
C ILE A 216 -41.44 13.65 -7.91
N ILE A 217 -41.86 12.50 -8.43
CA ILE A 217 -40.99 11.31 -8.54
C ILE A 217 -39.77 11.61 -9.40
N LEU A 218 -39.95 12.29 -10.54
CA LEU A 218 -38.84 12.67 -11.42
C LEU A 218 -37.87 13.64 -10.75
N VAL A 219 -38.38 14.62 -10.00
CA VAL A 219 -37.54 15.56 -9.25
C VAL A 219 -36.74 14.85 -8.17
N ILE A 220 -37.35 13.93 -7.41
CA ILE A 220 -36.64 13.14 -6.39
C ILE A 220 -35.55 12.28 -7.03
N ALA A 221 -35.87 11.58 -8.13
CA ALA A 221 -34.90 10.76 -8.85
C ALA A 221 -33.72 11.61 -9.36
N LEU A 222 -34.01 12.79 -9.92
CA LEU A 222 -32.99 13.75 -10.35
C LEU A 222 -32.13 14.22 -9.18
N ALA A 223 -32.74 14.59 -8.05
CA ALA A 223 -32.02 15.05 -6.87
C ALA A 223 -31.06 13.97 -6.34
N ILE A 224 -31.52 12.71 -6.25
CA ILE A 224 -30.68 11.58 -5.83
C ILE A 224 -29.51 11.39 -6.79
N GLY A 225 -29.78 11.37 -8.11
CA GLY A 225 -28.73 11.24 -9.12
C GLY A 225 -27.69 12.36 -9.05
N ALA A 226 -28.13 13.60 -8.92
CA ALA A 226 -27.26 14.77 -8.77
C ALA A 226 -26.42 14.71 -7.49
N ILE A 227 -27.00 14.29 -6.36
CA ILE A 227 -26.28 14.10 -5.09
C ILE A 227 -25.21 13.02 -5.25
N VAL A 228 -25.56 11.87 -5.84
CA VAL A 228 -24.61 10.76 -6.01
C VAL A 228 -23.40 11.18 -6.85
N VAL A 229 -23.62 11.81 -8.01
CA VAL A 229 -22.53 12.27 -8.89
C VAL A 229 -21.79 13.45 -8.24
N GLY A 230 -22.49 14.34 -7.55
CA GLY A 230 -21.90 15.48 -6.82
C GLY A 230 -20.96 15.05 -5.71
N VAL A 231 -21.34 14.02 -4.94
CA VAL A 231 -20.48 13.42 -3.92
C VAL A 231 -19.26 12.79 -4.56
N GLN A 232 -19.40 12.01 -5.63
CA GLN A 232 -18.27 11.37 -6.30
C GLN A 232 -17.23 12.38 -6.78
N ILE A 233 -17.66 13.42 -7.49
CA ILE A 233 -16.82 14.52 -7.98
C ILE A 233 -16.20 15.30 -6.81
N GLY A 234 -17.00 15.59 -5.77
CA GLY A 234 -16.54 16.31 -4.58
C GLY A 234 -15.46 15.55 -3.81
N VAL A 235 -15.61 14.23 -3.63
CA VAL A 235 -14.63 13.37 -2.94
C VAL A 235 -13.32 13.36 -3.72
N GLN A 236 -13.36 13.16 -5.04
CA GLN A 236 -12.15 13.19 -5.87
C GLN A 236 -11.47 14.57 -5.86
N ARG A 237 -12.21 15.65 -5.69
CA ARG A 237 -11.64 16.99 -5.53
C ARG A 237 -10.94 17.17 -4.19
N LEU A 238 -11.52 16.64 -3.10
CA LEU A 238 -10.86 16.65 -1.79
C LEU A 238 -9.60 15.78 -1.80
N HIS A 239 -9.64 14.64 -2.46
CA HIS A 239 -8.48 13.79 -2.68
C HIS A 239 -7.37 14.49 -3.46
N ASP A 240 -7.71 15.36 -4.41
CA ASP A 240 -6.73 16.17 -5.14
C ASP A 240 -6.01 17.19 -4.24
N ILE A 241 -6.70 17.74 -3.23
CA ILE A 241 -6.11 18.60 -2.20
C ILE A 241 -5.31 17.77 -1.16
N GLY A 242 -5.55 16.47 -1.09
CA GLY A 242 -4.96 15.56 -0.10
C GLY A 242 -5.81 15.39 1.17
N TRP A 243 -7.04 15.91 1.18
CA TRP A 243 -7.97 15.82 2.31
C TRP A 243 -8.90 14.61 2.23
N SER A 244 -9.55 14.26 3.34
CA SER A 244 -10.51 13.15 3.37
C SER A 244 -11.84 13.54 2.73
N GLY A 245 -12.45 12.60 2.00
CA GLY A 245 -13.78 12.80 1.39
C GLY A 245 -14.88 13.15 2.38
N TRP A 246 -14.73 12.74 3.65
CA TRP A 246 -15.68 13.05 4.74
C TRP A 246 -15.88 14.55 4.98
N LEU A 247 -14.91 15.40 4.62
CA LEU A 247 -15.07 16.85 4.76
C LEU A 247 -16.18 17.40 3.85
N LEU A 248 -16.66 16.64 2.84
CA LEU A 248 -17.85 17.03 2.08
C LEU A 248 -19.08 17.26 2.94
N LEU A 249 -19.20 16.60 4.10
CA LEU A 249 -20.33 16.78 5.02
C LEU A 249 -20.42 18.22 5.55
N LEU A 250 -19.33 18.99 5.52
CA LEU A 250 -19.35 20.41 5.86
C LEU A 250 -20.26 21.23 4.94
N ASN A 251 -20.53 20.76 3.72
CA ASN A 251 -21.48 21.39 2.80
C ASN A 251 -22.94 21.30 3.25
N LEU A 252 -23.26 20.45 4.24
CA LEU A 252 -24.62 20.35 4.80
C LEU A 252 -24.97 21.51 5.74
N VAL A 253 -23.96 22.24 6.23
CA VAL A 253 -24.15 23.41 7.08
C VAL A 253 -24.10 24.66 6.19
N PRO A 254 -25.16 25.47 6.03
CA PRO A 254 -25.23 26.47 4.95
C PRO A 254 -24.05 27.47 4.90
N VAL A 255 -23.73 28.11 6.03
CA VAL A 255 -22.65 29.12 6.09
C VAL A 255 -21.28 28.47 5.96
N VAL A 256 -21.03 27.39 6.71
CA VAL A 256 -19.76 26.66 6.69
C VAL A 256 -19.52 26.02 5.32
N GLY A 257 -20.57 25.45 4.72
CA GLY A 257 -20.59 24.81 3.42
C GLY A 257 -20.32 25.78 2.29
N GLY A 258 -20.90 26.98 2.34
CA GLY A 258 -20.58 28.05 1.37
C GLY A 258 -19.09 28.41 1.39
N VAL A 259 -18.53 28.64 2.58
CA VAL A 259 -17.08 28.92 2.73
C VAL A 259 -16.23 27.73 2.28
N PHE A 260 -16.63 26.51 2.64
CA PHE A 260 -15.91 25.29 2.29
C PHE A 260 -15.91 25.01 0.78
N SER A 261 -17.03 25.25 0.10
CA SER A 261 -17.14 25.17 -1.36
C SER A 261 -16.20 26.15 -2.05
N LEU A 262 -16.05 27.37 -1.52
CA LEU A 262 -15.07 28.34 -2.02
C LEU A 262 -13.63 27.87 -1.79
N ILE A 263 -13.34 27.28 -0.63
CA ILE A 263 -12.02 26.68 -0.35
C ILE A 263 -11.71 25.57 -1.36
N MET A 264 -12.65 24.66 -1.62
CA MET A 264 -12.48 23.60 -2.63
C MET A 264 -12.25 24.15 -4.05
N LEU A 265 -12.76 25.34 -4.34
CA LEU A 265 -12.56 26.00 -5.63
C LEU A 265 -11.18 26.67 -5.75
N LEU A 266 -10.74 27.36 -4.69
CA LEU A 266 -9.57 28.23 -4.71
C LEU A 266 -8.26 27.52 -4.38
N VAL A 267 -8.27 26.57 -3.46
CA VAL A 267 -7.06 25.89 -2.98
C VAL A 267 -6.47 25.01 -4.08
N PRO A 268 -5.18 25.13 -4.47
CA PRO A 268 -4.59 24.23 -5.47
C PRO A 268 -4.51 22.78 -4.96
N GLY A 269 -4.61 21.81 -5.87
CA GLY A 269 -4.30 20.41 -5.57
C GLY A 269 -2.80 20.15 -5.46
N THR A 270 -2.41 18.97 -4.99
CA THR A 270 -0.99 18.59 -4.88
C THR A 270 -0.39 18.30 -6.25
N THR A 271 0.82 18.79 -6.54
CA THR A 271 1.51 18.53 -7.83
C THR A 271 2.08 17.12 -7.89
N ASP A 272 2.54 16.61 -6.75
CA ASP A 272 3.09 15.27 -6.64
C ASP A 272 2.00 14.22 -6.36
N ALA A 273 2.40 12.96 -6.48
CA ALA A 273 1.58 11.84 -6.04
C ALA A 273 1.26 12.00 -4.54
N ASN A 274 -0.01 11.80 -4.18
CA ASN A 274 -0.46 11.80 -2.80
C ASN A 274 -1.06 10.42 -2.45
N ARG A 275 -1.56 10.24 -1.22
CA ARG A 275 -2.16 8.98 -0.76
C ARG A 275 -3.34 8.46 -1.59
N TYR A 276 -3.93 9.31 -2.44
CA TYR A 276 -5.04 8.98 -3.33
C TYR A 276 -4.62 8.74 -4.78
N GLY A 277 -3.32 8.84 -5.06
CA GLY A 277 -2.73 8.51 -6.36
C GLY A 277 -1.96 9.66 -7.03
N PRO A 278 -1.47 9.39 -8.25
CA PRO A 278 -0.73 10.35 -9.06
C PRO A 278 -1.61 11.55 -9.48
N PRO A 279 -0.98 12.67 -9.89
CA PRO A 279 -1.70 13.88 -10.28
C PRO A 279 -2.62 13.65 -11.49
N PRO A 280 -3.71 14.44 -11.62
CA PRO A 280 -4.64 14.30 -12.74
C PRO A 280 -4.00 14.77 -14.06
N PRO A 281 -4.39 14.19 -15.20
CA PRO A 281 -3.86 14.55 -16.51
C PRO A 281 -4.29 15.95 -16.95
N PRO A 282 -3.53 16.58 -17.86
CA PRO A 282 -3.79 17.93 -18.34
C PRO A 282 -5.20 18.11 -18.91
N ASN A 283 -5.80 19.28 -18.66
CA ASN A 283 -7.20 19.55 -19.00
C ASN A 283 -7.38 19.76 -20.50
N SER A 284 -8.39 19.10 -21.09
CA SER A 284 -8.80 19.33 -22.47
C SER A 284 -9.43 20.71 -22.66
N THR A 285 -9.48 21.19 -23.91
CA THR A 285 -10.13 22.46 -24.28
C THR A 285 -11.61 22.48 -23.90
N GLY A 286 -12.34 21.37 -24.12
CA GLY A 286 -13.76 21.25 -23.74
C GLY A 286 -14.00 21.44 -22.25
N VAL A 287 -13.16 20.84 -21.40
CA VAL A 287 -13.26 21.03 -19.93
C VAL A 287 -13.00 22.48 -19.54
N LYS A 288 -12.04 23.16 -20.19
CA LYS A 288 -11.78 24.58 -19.95
C LYS A 288 -12.99 25.43 -20.34
N LEU A 289 -13.60 25.18 -21.51
CA LEU A 289 -14.79 25.90 -21.96
C LEU A 289 -15.96 25.73 -20.98
N LEU A 290 -16.20 24.49 -20.52
CA LEU A 290 -17.22 24.22 -19.50
C LEU A 290 -16.92 24.90 -18.16
N ALA A 291 -15.65 25.00 -17.76
CA ALA A 291 -15.30 25.72 -16.54
C ALA A 291 -15.55 27.23 -16.69
N TRP A 292 -15.22 27.81 -17.86
CA TRP A 292 -15.43 29.23 -18.13
C TRP A 292 -16.91 29.62 -18.27
N SER A 293 -17.80 28.69 -18.65
CA SER A 293 -19.23 29.00 -18.74
C SER A 293 -19.87 29.31 -17.39
N TRP A 294 -19.24 28.96 -16.26
CA TRP A 294 -19.66 29.45 -14.94
C TRP A 294 -19.70 30.98 -14.89
N LEU A 295 -18.70 31.67 -15.46
CA LEU A 295 -18.70 33.13 -15.49
C LEU A 295 -19.84 33.68 -16.33
N ALA A 296 -20.13 33.06 -17.47
CA ALA A 296 -21.26 33.43 -18.31
C ALA A 296 -22.59 33.28 -17.54
N VAL A 297 -22.77 32.18 -16.82
CA VAL A 297 -23.96 31.96 -15.97
C VAL A 297 -24.06 33.01 -14.87
N PHE A 298 -22.97 33.37 -14.19
CA PHE A 298 -22.99 34.43 -13.19
C PHE A 298 -23.37 35.79 -13.77
N VAL A 299 -22.78 36.16 -14.92
CA VAL A 299 -23.08 37.44 -15.59
C VAL A 299 -24.55 37.48 -16.04
N LEU A 300 -25.03 36.43 -16.70
CA LEU A 300 -26.43 36.31 -17.12
C LEU A 300 -27.38 36.33 -15.93
N GLY A 301 -27.03 35.68 -14.82
CA GLY A 301 -27.80 35.68 -13.58
C GLY A 301 -27.92 37.08 -12.96
N ILE A 302 -26.81 37.84 -12.90
CA ILE A 302 -26.83 39.23 -12.40
C ILE A 302 -27.69 40.12 -13.32
N LEU A 303 -27.53 39.99 -14.63
CA LEU A 303 -28.35 40.72 -15.59
C LEU A 303 -29.83 40.40 -15.43
N ALA A 304 -30.19 39.12 -15.29
CA ALA A 304 -31.58 38.70 -15.05
C ALA A 304 -32.13 39.24 -13.72
N ALA A 305 -31.33 39.24 -12.65
CA ALA A 305 -31.75 39.75 -11.34
C ALA A 305 -32.06 41.26 -11.35
N ILE A 306 -31.44 42.03 -12.25
CA ILE A 306 -31.71 43.46 -12.43
C ILE A 306 -32.83 43.69 -13.47
N ALA A 307 -32.77 42.97 -14.59
CA ALA A 307 -33.68 43.15 -15.72
C ALA A 307 -35.10 42.65 -15.43
N VAL A 308 -35.26 41.53 -14.71
CA VAL A 308 -36.59 40.95 -14.45
C VAL A 308 -37.46 41.86 -13.58
N PRO A 309 -37.01 42.35 -12.40
CA PRO A 309 -37.83 43.25 -11.58
C PRO A 309 -38.10 44.58 -12.27
N SER A 310 -37.12 45.12 -13.00
CA SER A 310 -37.30 46.38 -13.74
C SER A 310 -38.31 46.24 -14.88
N TYR A 311 -38.30 45.11 -15.58
CA TYR A 311 -39.29 44.80 -16.60
C TYR A 311 -40.69 44.54 -16.00
N GLN A 312 -40.77 43.82 -14.88
CA GLN A 312 -42.03 43.60 -14.16
C GLN A 312 -42.67 44.93 -13.73
N GLY A 313 -41.91 45.83 -13.11
CA GLY A 313 -42.42 47.16 -12.74
C GLY A 313 -42.73 48.08 -13.92
N TYR A 314 -42.18 47.82 -15.11
CA TYR A 314 -42.63 48.48 -16.34
C TYR A 314 -44.00 47.93 -16.78
N LEU A 315 -44.19 46.62 -16.75
CA LEU A 315 -45.46 45.98 -17.12
C LEU A 315 -46.61 46.40 -16.21
N GLU A 316 -46.40 46.45 -14.89
CA GLU A 316 -47.42 46.89 -13.92
C GLU A 316 -47.88 48.32 -14.23
N ARG A 317 -46.96 49.26 -14.42
CA ARG A 317 -47.28 50.65 -14.79
C ARG A 317 -48.00 50.75 -16.14
N ALA A 318 -47.61 49.92 -17.11
CA ALA A 318 -48.30 49.89 -18.39
C ALA A 318 -49.74 49.38 -18.26
N GLN A 319 -49.98 48.38 -17.42
CA GLN A 319 -51.32 47.85 -17.13
C GLN A 319 -52.19 48.87 -16.38
N GLU A 320 -51.64 49.56 -15.37
CA GLU A 320 -52.33 50.61 -14.64
C GLU A 320 -52.79 51.74 -15.57
N ALA A 321 -51.91 52.23 -16.43
CA ALA A 321 -52.25 53.27 -17.41
C ALA A 321 -53.35 52.82 -18.39
N GLN A 322 -53.38 51.53 -18.76
CA GLN A 322 -54.46 50.97 -19.59
C GLN A 322 -55.79 50.89 -18.83
N LEU A 323 -55.75 50.51 -17.55
CA LEU A 323 -56.93 50.46 -16.70
C LEU A 323 -57.55 51.85 -16.51
N GLU A 324 -56.73 52.87 -16.24
CA GLU A 324 -57.17 54.27 -16.14
C GLU A 324 -57.83 54.76 -17.43
N GLN A 325 -57.29 54.42 -18.60
CA GLN A 325 -57.89 54.78 -19.89
C GLN A 325 -59.21 54.03 -20.18
N SER A 326 -59.36 52.83 -19.64
CA SER A 326 -60.56 52.00 -19.83
C SER A 326 -61.65 52.23 -18.78
N ALA A 327 -61.35 53.00 -17.73
CA ALA A 327 -62.32 53.34 -16.69
C ALA A 327 -63.45 54.18 -17.31
N PRO A 328 -64.71 53.74 -17.23
CA PRO A 328 -65.82 54.53 -17.75
C PRO A 328 -65.87 55.88 -17.03
N ASP A 329 -66.01 56.94 -17.82
CA ASP A 329 -66.09 58.31 -17.33
C ASP A 329 -67.42 58.47 -16.59
N TYR A 330 -67.41 58.23 -15.27
CA TYR A 330 -68.53 58.54 -14.39
C TYR A 330 -68.46 60.03 -14.03
N GLN A 331 -68.60 60.89 -15.03
CA GLN A 331 -68.94 62.30 -14.83
C GLN A 331 -70.34 62.54 -15.38
N GLU A 332 -71.12 63.27 -14.58
CA GLU A 332 -72.57 63.47 -14.61
C GLU A 332 -73.17 63.95 -15.95
#